data_AF-A0AA37K3Y4-F1
#
_entry.id   AF-A0AA37K3Y4-F1
#
_cell.length_a   1.000
_cell.length_b   1.000
_cell.length_c   1.000
_cell.angle_alpha   90.00
_cell.angle_beta   90.00
_cell.angle_gamma   90.00
#
_symmetry.space_group_name_H-M   'P 1'
#
loop_
_entity.id
_entity.type
_entity.pdbx_description
1 polymer ?
#
loop_
_entity_poly.entity_id
_entity_poly.type
_entity_poly.pdbx_seq_one_letter_code
_entity_poly.pdbx_strand_id
1 'polypeptide(L)'
;MKKMLCVLLSVLLLSLPVSAHSGRTDSAGGHHDNKNVSGLGPYHYHHGYPAHLHPNGVCPYESAPAAPAASAPGAASAPAAAAAPAVTGKTDAEKALFLDTYIALIQGEGSTVYHRLGCTDFDETAGFVAYNTANAEAMGYTACTKCH
;
A
#
# COMPACT_ATOMS: atom_id res chain seq x y z
N MET A 1 -8.01 -15.42 -54.02
CA MET A 1 -6.75 -15.59 -53.25
C MET A 1 -6.49 -14.43 -52.28
N LYS A 2 -6.48 -13.15 -52.69
CA LYS A 2 -6.30 -11.99 -51.79
C LYS A 2 -7.28 -11.92 -50.59
N LYS A 3 -8.57 -12.23 -50.81
CA LYS A 3 -9.58 -12.25 -49.73
C LYS A 3 -9.30 -13.33 -48.69
N MET A 4 -8.84 -14.50 -49.12
CA MET A 4 -8.46 -15.60 -48.21
C MET A 4 -7.18 -15.29 -47.44
N LEU A 5 -6.22 -14.61 -48.08
CA LEU A 5 -5.00 -14.13 -47.42
C LEU A 5 -5.31 -13.09 -46.34
N CYS A 6 -6.22 -12.14 -46.60
CA CYS A 6 -6.64 -11.17 -45.59
C CYS A 6 -7.33 -11.82 -44.39
N VAL A 7 -8.16 -12.84 -44.61
CA VAL A 7 -8.84 -13.59 -43.54
C VAL A 7 -7.84 -14.40 -42.71
N LEU A 8 -6.89 -15.09 -43.34
CA LEU A 8 -5.85 -15.84 -42.62
C LEU A 8 -4.93 -14.92 -41.79
N LEU A 9 -4.56 -13.76 -42.34
CA LEU A 9 -3.71 -12.80 -41.63
C LEU A 9 -4.43 -12.20 -40.42
N SER A 10 -5.74 -11.92 -40.52
CA SER A 10 -6.52 -11.39 -39.41
C SER A 10 -6.72 -12.40 -38.29
N VAL A 11 -6.95 -13.69 -38.59
CA VAL A 11 -7.02 -14.75 -37.55
C VAL A 11 -5.69 -14.92 -36.81
N LEU A 12 -4.56 -14.83 -37.53
CA LEU A 12 -3.23 -14.90 -36.92
C LEU A 12 -2.95 -13.71 -35.99
N LEU A 13 -3.39 -12.50 -36.36
CA LEU A 13 -3.21 -11.28 -35.57
C LEU A 13 -4.12 -11.19 -34.34
N LEU A 14 -5.26 -11.89 -34.33
CA LEU A 14 -6.19 -11.92 -33.19
C LEU A 14 -5.77 -12.89 -32.09
N SER A 15 -4.78 -13.74 -32.34
CA SER A 15 -4.28 -14.73 -31.39
C SER A 15 -3.24 -14.11 -30.44
N LEU A 16 -3.67 -13.16 -29.59
CA LEU A 16 -2.83 -12.58 -28.55
C LEU A 16 -2.91 -13.44 -27.29
N PRO A 17 -1.78 -13.91 -26.72
CA PRO A 17 -1.80 -14.56 -25.41
C PRO A 17 -2.19 -13.54 -24.34
N VAL A 18 -3.36 -13.71 -23.73
CA VAL A 18 -3.74 -12.95 -22.53
C VAL A 18 -3.18 -13.66 -21.30
N SER A 19 -2.31 -12.97 -20.56
CA SER A 19 -1.79 -13.49 -19.29
C SER A 19 -2.69 -12.99 -18.17
N ALA A 20 -3.54 -13.87 -17.65
CA ALA A 20 -4.26 -13.61 -16.41
C ALA A 20 -3.32 -13.91 -15.23
N HIS A 21 -3.14 -12.94 -14.33
CA HIS A 21 -2.35 -13.12 -13.12
C HIS A 21 -2.93 -14.27 -12.27
N SER A 22 -2.05 -15.11 -11.73
CA SER A 22 -2.45 -16.17 -10.79
C SER A 22 -2.98 -15.56 -9.50
N GLY A 23 -4.11 -16.06 -9.00
CA GLY A 23 -4.75 -15.55 -7.77
C GLY A 23 -6.17 -15.08 -8.04
N ARG A 24 -6.99 -15.89 -8.71
CA ARG A 24 -8.42 -15.60 -8.92
C ARG A 24 -9.06 -15.07 -7.63
N THR A 25 -9.89 -14.05 -7.76
CA THR A 25 -10.76 -13.60 -6.67
C THR A 25 -11.69 -14.75 -6.27
N ASP A 26 -11.71 -15.06 -4.98
CA ASP A 26 -12.58 -16.09 -4.41
C ASP A 26 -14.00 -15.57 -4.17
N SER A 27 -14.85 -16.44 -3.62
CA SER A 27 -16.26 -16.11 -3.35
C SER A 27 -16.44 -15.04 -2.27
N ALA A 28 -15.42 -14.76 -1.47
CA ALA A 28 -15.44 -13.70 -0.46
C ALA A 28 -14.98 -12.34 -1.03
N GLY A 29 -14.53 -12.29 -2.29
CA GLY A 29 -14.07 -11.06 -2.94
C GLY A 29 -12.58 -10.76 -2.72
N GLY A 30 -11.82 -11.70 -2.16
CA GLY A 30 -10.37 -11.54 -1.98
C GLY A 30 -9.56 -12.52 -2.80
N HIS A 31 -8.23 -12.38 -2.74
CA HIS A 31 -7.32 -13.29 -3.42
C HIS A 31 -5.98 -13.42 -2.70
N HIS A 32 -5.36 -14.57 -2.92
CA HIS A 32 -4.04 -14.88 -2.40
C HIS A 32 -2.92 -14.30 -3.29
N ASP A 33 -2.05 -13.51 -2.69
CA ASP A 33 -0.77 -13.11 -3.27
C ASP A 33 0.31 -14.11 -2.85
N ASN A 34 0.42 -15.22 -3.59
CA ASN A 34 1.30 -16.34 -3.24
C ASN A 34 2.79 -15.96 -3.16
N LYS A 35 3.20 -14.89 -3.86
CA LYS A 35 4.58 -14.42 -3.89
C LYS A 35 4.77 -13.13 -3.09
N ASN A 36 3.72 -12.64 -2.44
CA ASN A 36 3.68 -11.36 -1.75
C ASN A 36 4.32 -10.23 -2.60
N VAL A 37 4.02 -10.19 -3.90
CA VAL A 37 4.59 -9.18 -4.82
C VAL A 37 4.14 -7.77 -4.39
N SER A 38 2.93 -7.66 -3.84
CA SER A 38 2.39 -6.42 -3.31
C SER A 38 3.06 -5.95 -2.01
N GLY A 39 3.75 -6.84 -1.29
CA GLY A 39 4.30 -6.56 0.04
C GLY A 39 3.24 -6.44 1.15
N LEU A 40 1.95 -6.56 0.83
CA LEU A 40 0.84 -6.38 1.77
C LEU A 40 0.53 -7.66 2.54
N GLY A 41 1.01 -8.82 2.10
CA GLY A 41 0.77 -10.11 2.74
C GLY A 41 0.12 -11.12 1.80
N PRO A 42 -0.14 -12.35 2.29
CA PRO A 42 -0.52 -13.48 1.45
C PRO A 42 -1.97 -13.44 0.94
N TYR A 43 -2.81 -12.51 1.40
CA TYR A 43 -4.24 -12.44 1.03
C TYR A 43 -4.80 -11.02 1.15
N HIS A 44 -5.61 -10.57 0.19
CA HIS A 44 -6.24 -9.24 0.21
C HIS A 44 -7.57 -9.16 -0.56
N TYR A 45 -8.47 -8.25 -0.13
CA TYR A 45 -9.79 -8.04 -0.74
C TYR A 45 -9.79 -6.94 -1.81
N HIS A 46 -10.52 -7.18 -2.90
CA HIS A 46 -10.74 -6.22 -3.98
C HIS A 46 -12.04 -5.43 -3.73
N HIS A 47 -11.95 -4.10 -3.69
CA HIS A 47 -13.08 -3.23 -3.35
C HIS A 47 -12.92 -1.77 -3.81
N GLY A 48 -12.19 -1.54 -4.91
CA GLY A 48 -12.13 -0.22 -5.59
C GLY A 48 -11.18 0.81 -4.99
N TYR A 49 -10.60 0.56 -3.81
CA TYR A 49 -9.57 1.40 -3.21
C TYR A 49 -8.14 0.94 -3.61
N PRO A 50 -7.10 1.77 -3.38
CA PRO A 50 -5.71 1.34 -3.51
C PRO A 50 -5.43 0.06 -2.69
N ALA A 51 -4.46 -0.75 -3.09
CA ALA A 51 -4.16 -1.99 -2.39
C ALA A 51 -3.77 -1.73 -0.92
N HIS A 52 -4.42 -2.42 0.02
CA HIS A 52 -4.19 -2.26 1.45
C HIS A 52 -4.59 -3.51 2.23
N LEU A 53 -4.26 -3.52 3.52
CA LEU A 53 -4.56 -4.61 4.44
C LEU A 53 -5.92 -4.44 5.13
N HIS A 54 -6.60 -5.56 5.38
CA HIS A 54 -7.83 -5.65 6.17
C HIS A 54 -7.54 -6.16 7.58
N PRO A 55 -7.04 -5.31 8.51
CA PRO A 55 -6.85 -5.73 9.89
C PRO A 55 -8.17 -6.20 10.48
N ASN A 56 -8.19 -7.40 11.04
CA ASN A 56 -9.39 -8.08 11.55
C ASN A 56 -10.51 -8.26 10.50
N GLY A 57 -10.18 -8.25 9.21
CA GLY A 57 -11.16 -8.35 8.13
C GLY A 57 -11.94 -7.04 7.86
N VAL A 58 -11.54 -5.92 8.46
CA VAL A 58 -12.19 -4.62 8.28
C VAL A 58 -11.42 -3.75 7.28
N CYS A 59 -12.13 -3.15 6.33
CA CYS A 59 -11.56 -2.19 5.39
C CYS A 59 -11.27 -0.86 6.09
N PRO A 60 -10.03 -0.33 6.05
CA PRO A 60 -9.68 0.98 6.61
C PRO A 60 -10.27 2.17 5.85
N TYR A 61 -10.72 1.98 4.60
CA TYR A 61 -11.33 3.04 3.78
C TYR A 61 -12.86 3.05 3.84
N GLU A 62 -13.50 1.93 4.17
CA GLU A 62 -14.92 1.92 4.52
C GLU A 62 -15.08 2.35 5.97
N SER A 63 -15.89 3.37 6.22
CA SER A 63 -16.53 3.49 7.52
C SER A 63 -17.38 2.24 7.72
N ALA A 64 -17.26 1.58 8.88
CA ALA A 64 -17.90 0.30 9.16
C ALA A 64 -19.33 0.24 8.58
N PRO A 65 -19.66 -0.76 7.76
CA PRO A 65 -21.02 -0.88 7.25
C PRO A 65 -21.96 -1.04 8.44
N ALA A 66 -22.99 -0.20 8.48
CA ALA A 66 -24.07 -0.36 9.44
C ALA A 66 -24.60 -1.80 9.33
N ALA A 67 -24.65 -2.50 10.46
CA ALA A 67 -25.24 -3.82 10.56
C ALA A 67 -26.64 -3.83 9.92
N PRO A 68 -27.08 -4.93 9.28
CA PRO A 68 -28.43 -5.01 8.73
C PRO A 68 -29.43 -4.85 9.88
N ALA A 69 -30.24 -3.78 9.82
CA ALA A 69 -31.26 -3.50 10.81
C ALA A 69 -32.40 -4.54 10.70
N ALA A 70 -32.37 -5.54 11.58
CA ALA A 70 -33.60 -6.13 12.09
C ALA A 70 -34.41 -5.02 12.78
N SER A 71 -35.72 -5.06 12.59
CA SER A 71 -36.67 -3.99 12.93
C SER A 71 -36.76 -3.68 14.43
N ALA A 72 -36.50 -2.41 14.78
CA ALA A 72 -37.12 -1.54 15.82
C ALA A 72 -37.21 -2.00 17.30
N PRO A 73 -37.54 -1.12 18.29
CA PRO A 73 -37.53 0.35 18.32
C PRO A 73 -36.67 0.91 19.48
N GLY A 74 -36.53 2.24 19.52
CA GLY A 74 -36.45 2.97 20.78
C GLY A 74 -35.12 3.68 21.06
N ALA A 75 -35.13 4.99 20.88
CA ALA A 75 -34.09 5.89 21.36
C ALA A 75 -33.88 5.72 22.88
N ALA A 76 -32.64 5.47 23.28
CA ALA A 76 -32.17 5.71 24.63
C ALA A 76 -30.74 6.26 24.54
N SER A 77 -30.56 7.37 25.24
CA SER A 77 -29.40 8.27 25.27
C SER A 77 -28.07 7.54 25.47
N ALA A 78 -27.06 8.00 24.72
CA ALA A 78 -25.67 7.55 24.85
C ALA A 78 -25.14 7.73 26.29
N PRO A 79 -24.54 6.70 26.91
CA PRO A 79 -23.58 6.94 27.97
C PRO A 79 -22.25 7.37 27.33
N ALA A 80 -21.59 8.32 27.99
CA ALA A 80 -20.31 8.89 27.60
C ALA A 80 -19.29 7.80 27.26
N ALA A 81 -18.49 8.09 26.23
CA ALA A 81 -17.41 7.26 25.72
C ALA A 81 -16.57 6.67 26.86
N ALA A 82 -16.66 5.35 27.03
CA ALA A 82 -15.61 4.59 27.68
C ALA A 82 -14.38 4.65 26.76
N ALA A 83 -13.26 5.11 27.31
CA ALA A 83 -11.99 5.15 26.61
C ALA A 83 -11.71 3.78 25.96
N ALA A 84 -11.48 3.80 24.64
CA ALA A 84 -11.06 2.63 23.90
C ALA A 84 -9.79 2.04 24.55
N PRO A 85 -9.65 0.71 24.63
CA PRO A 85 -8.46 0.09 25.19
C PRO A 85 -7.26 0.49 24.33
N ALA A 86 -6.20 0.95 24.99
CA ALA A 86 -4.93 1.24 24.35
C ALA A 86 -4.47 0.00 23.57
N VAL A 87 -4.53 0.09 22.24
CA VAL A 87 -3.79 -0.82 21.38
C VAL A 87 -2.34 -0.63 21.77
N THR A 88 -1.69 -1.67 22.30
CA THR A 88 -0.26 -1.71 22.56
C THR A 88 0.47 -1.73 21.22
N GLY A 89 0.37 -0.63 20.48
CA GLY A 89 1.21 -0.34 19.34
C GLY A 89 2.61 0.00 19.85
N LYS A 90 3.63 -0.37 19.07
CA LYS A 90 4.99 0.15 19.22
C LYS A 90 4.92 1.65 19.51
N THR A 91 5.72 2.09 20.48
CA THR A 91 5.90 3.50 20.78
C THR A 91 6.29 4.26 19.52
N ASP A 92 6.00 5.55 19.44
CA ASP A 92 6.36 6.33 18.26
C ASP A 92 7.88 6.37 18.05
N ALA A 93 8.66 6.19 19.12
CA ALA A 93 10.11 5.95 19.05
C ALA A 93 10.47 4.63 18.33
N GLU A 94 9.78 3.54 18.61
CA GLU A 94 10.00 2.25 17.92
C GLU A 94 9.52 2.26 16.47
N LYS A 95 8.50 3.07 16.15
CA LYS A 95 8.08 3.31 14.76
C LYS A 95 9.10 4.18 14.02
N ALA A 96 9.61 5.23 14.66
CA ALA A 96 10.68 6.06 14.11
C ALA A 96 11.93 5.22 13.82
N LEU A 97 12.35 4.36 14.76
CA LEU A 97 13.51 3.47 14.58
C LEU A 97 13.35 2.52 13.38
N PHE A 98 12.13 2.02 13.17
CA PHE A 98 11.82 1.20 11.99
C PHE A 98 11.92 2.03 10.70
N LEU A 99 11.34 3.22 10.65
CA LEU A 99 11.37 4.09 9.47
C LEU A 99 12.81 4.55 9.16
N ASP A 100 13.58 4.93 10.17
CA ASP A 100 14.98 5.36 10.08
C ASP A 100 15.93 4.29 9.52
N THR A 101 15.54 3.02 9.64
CA THR A 101 16.34 1.90 9.13
C THR A 101 16.07 1.65 7.64
N TYR A 102 14.86 1.91 7.17
CA TYR A 102 14.40 1.46 5.84
C TYR A 102 13.99 2.58 4.89
N ILE A 103 13.93 3.83 5.36
CA ILE A 103 13.52 4.98 4.57
C ILE A 103 14.70 5.95 4.39
N ALA A 104 14.90 6.35 3.15
CA ALA A 104 15.85 7.38 2.72
C ALA A 104 15.06 8.64 2.31
N LEU A 105 15.29 9.76 3.01
CA LEU A 105 14.67 11.06 2.72
C LEU A 105 15.60 11.93 1.87
N ILE A 106 15.13 12.41 0.72
CA ILE A 106 15.94 13.14 -0.25
C ILE A 106 15.30 14.51 -0.49
N GLN A 107 16.08 15.56 -0.27
CA GLN A 107 15.58 16.93 -0.33
C GLN A 107 15.84 17.56 -1.71
N GLY A 108 14.77 18.04 -2.36
CA GLY A 108 14.85 18.78 -3.62
C GLY A 108 15.34 17.99 -4.84
N GLU A 109 15.15 18.59 -6.02
CA GLU A 109 15.69 18.04 -7.27
C GLU A 109 17.21 18.29 -7.35
N GLY A 110 17.99 17.22 -7.48
CA GLY A 110 19.45 17.29 -7.65
C GLY A 110 20.29 16.97 -6.41
N SER A 111 19.68 16.67 -5.25
CA SER A 111 20.42 16.06 -4.15
C SER A 111 20.96 14.68 -4.56
N THR A 112 22.14 14.31 -4.08
CA THR A 112 22.73 12.97 -4.20
C THR A 112 22.85 12.29 -2.84
N VAL A 113 22.30 12.91 -1.80
CA VAL A 113 22.42 12.49 -0.41
C VAL A 113 21.04 12.23 0.18
N TYR A 114 20.91 11.14 0.93
CA TYR A 114 19.70 10.83 1.68
C TYR A 114 19.90 10.96 3.19
N HIS A 115 18.82 11.28 3.89
CA HIS A 115 18.78 11.61 5.31
C HIS A 115 17.75 10.76 6.07
N ARG A 116 17.85 10.78 7.41
CA ARG A 116 16.81 10.30 8.33
C ARG A 116 15.98 11.44 8.87
N LEU A 117 14.85 11.11 9.48
CA LEU A 117 14.01 12.10 10.16
C LEU A 117 14.80 12.74 11.32
N GLY A 118 14.68 14.05 11.51
CA GLY A 118 15.44 14.78 12.53
C GLY A 118 16.92 15.05 12.21
N CYS A 119 17.39 14.78 10.97
CA CYS A 119 18.71 15.22 10.56
C CYS A 119 18.77 16.76 10.49
N THR A 120 19.80 17.36 11.11
CA THR A 120 19.95 18.83 11.13
C THR A 120 20.18 19.47 9.77
N ASP A 121 20.62 18.67 8.79
CA ASP A 121 20.87 19.11 7.42
C ASP A 121 19.67 18.84 6.50
N PHE A 122 18.62 18.21 7.02
CA PHE A 122 17.38 17.95 6.31
C PHE A 122 16.33 18.97 6.76
N ASP A 123 15.86 19.79 5.84
CA ASP A 123 14.76 20.72 6.13
C ASP A 123 13.42 20.04 5.83
N GLU A 124 12.78 19.59 6.91
CA GLU A 124 11.48 18.91 6.94
C GLU A 124 10.32 19.78 6.43
N THR A 125 10.52 21.09 6.30
CA THR A 125 9.51 22.04 5.80
C THR A 125 9.57 22.20 4.27
N ALA A 126 10.67 21.77 3.65
CA ALA A 126 10.80 21.72 2.20
C ALA A 126 10.18 20.43 1.62
N GLY A 127 9.85 20.47 0.33
CA GLY A 127 9.43 19.27 -0.39
C GLY A 127 10.56 18.23 -0.44
N PHE A 128 10.25 16.99 -0.07
CA PHE A 128 11.17 15.86 -0.13
C PHE A 128 10.52 14.66 -0.82
N VAL A 129 11.37 13.74 -1.28
CA VAL A 129 10.95 12.43 -1.78
C VAL A 129 11.48 11.37 -0.82
N ALA A 130 10.67 10.36 -0.53
CA ALA A 130 11.05 9.23 0.30
C ALA A 130 11.15 7.96 -0.55
N TYR A 131 12.25 7.24 -0.40
CA TYR A 131 12.45 5.92 -1.01
C TYR A 131 12.79 4.88 0.05
N ASN A 132 12.70 3.60 -0.31
CA ASN A 132 13.41 2.57 0.42
C ASN A 132 14.93 2.80 0.32
N THR A 133 15.67 2.64 1.42
CA THR A 133 17.13 2.84 1.47
C THR A 133 17.88 2.07 0.38
N ALA A 134 17.57 0.78 0.20
CA ALA A 134 18.21 -0.05 -0.82
C ALA A 134 17.92 0.44 -2.24
N ASN A 135 16.72 0.99 -2.49
CA ASN A 135 16.37 1.57 -3.78
C ASN A 135 17.10 2.90 -4.01
N ALA A 136 17.21 3.75 -2.98
CA ALA A 136 17.97 4.99 -3.06
C ALA A 136 19.46 4.70 -3.36
N GLU A 137 20.06 3.74 -2.67
CA GLU A 137 21.45 3.32 -2.94
C GLU A 137 21.62 2.75 -4.35
N ALA A 138 20.67 1.94 -4.83
CA ALA A 138 20.66 1.43 -6.20
C ALA A 138 20.53 2.54 -7.26
N MET A 139 19.86 3.65 -6.92
CA MET A 139 19.77 4.86 -7.75
C MET A 139 20.99 5.78 -7.63
N GLY A 140 21.97 5.45 -6.79
CA GLY A 140 23.22 6.18 -6.64
C GLY A 140 23.22 7.27 -5.56
N TYR A 141 22.19 7.32 -4.71
CA TYR A 141 22.19 8.21 -3.54
C TYR A 141 23.13 7.67 -2.46
N THR A 142 23.80 8.56 -1.74
CA THR A 142 24.72 8.23 -0.66
C THR A 142 24.17 8.67 0.69
N ALA A 143 24.51 7.94 1.74
CA ALA A 143 24.04 8.25 3.09
C ALA A 143 24.66 9.56 3.60
N CYS A 144 23.84 10.41 4.23
CA CYS A 144 24.33 11.60 4.92
C CYS A 144 25.24 11.20 6.09
N THR A 145 26.48 11.67 6.10
CA THR A 145 27.49 11.36 7.13
C THR A 145 27.18 11.89 8.52
N LYS A 146 26.14 12.73 8.67
CA LYS A 146 25.71 13.26 9.98
C LYS A 146 24.59 12.46 10.62
N CYS A 147 23.80 11.73 9.85
CA CYS A 147 22.64 10.98 10.36
C CYS A 147 22.67 9.47 10.04
N HIS A 148 23.75 8.99 9.42
CA HIS A 148 24.08 7.57 9.21
C HIS A 148 25.53 7.31 9.64
#